data_AF-A0A8H8M9P2-F1
#
_entry.id   AF-A0A8H8M9P2-F1
#
_cell.length_a   1.000
_cell.length_b   1.000
_cell.length_c   1.000
_cell.angle_alpha   90.00
_cell.angle_beta   90.00
_cell.angle_gamma   90.00
#
_symmetry.space_group_name_H-M   'P 1'
#
loop_
_entity.id
_entity.type
_entity.pdbx_description
1 polymer ?
#
loop_
_entity_poly.entity_id
_entity_poly.type
_entity_poly.pdbx_seq_one_letter_code
_entity_poly.pdbx_strand_id
1 'polypeptide(L)'
;MSDLSPNLQLLLRAGTAFKGCRSARTYPDIVEDFTISRLKEEGKSSEPDHEEDENVGKLVRDDEFWAIAQKLLALVGRPDATHAEMSALGRIFWCGRCAAPLRLTWDNLVRHFAKEERRWRNAQKQMRLRRHGQLVYNRTHGFEPGSPTPFAYILAVKESEDREDEVRMESTLCMQCMMCERLGIKAVYAHLDPDEGGSAILEHLGDVHNLTTAIMGQHFCLYELDLDHADPWEDHWNFDSESDY
;
A
#
# COMPACT_ATOMS: atom_id res chain seq x y z
N MET A 1 2.40 -29.06 -3.69
CA MET A 1 1.11 -28.49 -3.21
C MET A 1 -0.09 -29.41 -3.44
N SER A 2 -0.07 -30.31 -4.42
CA SER A 2 -1.19 -31.23 -4.75
C SER A 2 -1.73 -32.05 -3.58
N ASP A 3 -0.88 -32.33 -2.58
CA ASP A 3 -1.20 -33.26 -1.49
C ASP A 3 -1.87 -32.57 -0.29
N LEU A 4 -1.99 -31.23 -0.33
CA LEU A 4 -2.68 -30.46 0.69
C LEU A 4 -4.18 -30.41 0.40
N SER A 5 -5.01 -30.26 1.44
CA SER A 5 -6.44 -30.05 1.24
C SER A 5 -6.71 -28.77 0.43
N PRO A 6 -7.80 -28.71 -0.37
CA PRO A 6 -8.10 -27.51 -1.16
C PRO A 6 -8.16 -26.22 -0.35
N ASN A 7 -8.68 -26.29 0.88
CA ASN A 7 -8.75 -25.14 1.78
C ASN A 7 -7.36 -24.66 2.21
N LEU A 8 -6.43 -25.60 2.47
CA LEU A 8 -5.06 -25.25 2.82
C LEU A 8 -4.30 -24.69 1.61
N GLN A 9 -4.53 -25.24 0.41
CA GLN A 9 -3.97 -24.68 -0.82
C GLN A 9 -4.44 -23.23 -1.04
N LEU A 10 -5.73 -22.95 -0.81
CA LEU A 10 -6.29 -21.59 -0.89
C LEU A 10 -5.71 -20.65 0.16
N LEU A 11 -5.56 -21.12 1.40
CA LEU A 11 -5.00 -20.34 2.50
C LEU A 11 -3.56 -19.90 2.21
N LEU A 12 -2.79 -20.76 1.55
CA LEU A 12 -1.38 -20.53 1.25
C LEU A 12 -1.14 -19.71 -0.03
N ARG A 13 -2.17 -19.34 -0.80
CA ARG A 13 -1.99 -18.52 -2.02
C ARG A 13 -1.54 -17.11 -1.66
N ALA A 14 -0.66 -16.54 -2.47
CA ALA A 14 -0.18 -15.16 -2.34
C ALA A 14 -1.29 -14.11 -2.50
N GLY A 15 -2.44 -14.49 -3.06
CA GLY A 15 -3.60 -13.61 -3.16
C GLY A 15 -4.55 -13.65 -1.97
N THR A 16 -4.29 -14.48 -0.97
CA THR A 16 -5.18 -14.63 0.18
C THR A 16 -4.71 -13.74 1.32
N ALA A 17 -5.53 -12.75 1.67
CA ALA A 17 -5.37 -11.95 2.88
C ALA A 17 -6.71 -11.88 3.63
N PHE A 18 -6.64 -11.47 4.88
CA PHE A 18 -7.78 -11.36 5.75
C PHE A 18 -7.76 -10.06 6.54
N LYS A 19 -8.93 -9.49 6.80
CA LYS A 19 -9.14 -8.32 7.64
C LYS A 19 -9.54 -8.79 9.04
N GLY A 20 -8.80 -8.32 10.05
CA GLY A 20 -9.18 -8.40 11.46
C GLY A 20 -9.59 -7.03 12.01
N CYS A 21 -9.84 -6.98 13.33
CA CYS A 21 -10.22 -5.74 14.03
C CYS A 21 -9.18 -4.62 13.92
N ARG A 22 -7.88 -4.97 13.79
CA ARG A 22 -6.77 -4.00 13.83
C ARG A 22 -5.94 -3.91 12.55
N SER A 23 -5.85 -4.99 11.76
CA SER A 23 -5.00 -5.00 10.57
C SER A 23 -5.43 -6.05 9.54
N ALA A 24 -4.99 -5.85 8.30
CA ALA A 24 -5.00 -6.88 7.27
C ALA A 24 -3.81 -7.82 7.48
N ARG A 25 -4.03 -9.12 7.29
CA ARG A 25 -3.07 -10.18 7.62
C ARG A 25 -2.98 -11.20 6.50
N THR A 26 -1.79 -11.74 6.37
CA THR A 26 -1.45 -12.80 5.43
C THR A 26 -0.95 -14.02 6.20
N TYR A 27 -0.73 -15.12 5.51
CA TYR A 27 -0.01 -16.25 6.08
C TYR A 27 1.50 -15.93 6.05
N PRO A 28 2.32 -16.29 7.07
CA PRO A 28 1.96 -17.01 8.28
C PRO A 28 1.45 -16.13 9.43
N ASP A 29 1.47 -14.80 9.33
CA ASP A 29 1.15 -13.85 10.41
C ASP A 29 -0.18 -14.12 11.11
N ILE A 30 -1.16 -14.63 10.36
CA ILE A 30 -2.44 -15.06 10.91
C ILE A 30 -2.30 -16.14 12.00
N VAL A 31 -1.35 -17.08 11.85
CA VAL A 31 -1.13 -18.22 12.75
C VAL A 31 -0.41 -17.79 14.03
N GLU A 32 0.55 -16.88 13.91
CA GLU A 32 1.35 -16.41 15.04
C GLU A 32 0.48 -15.69 16.08
N ASP A 33 -0.46 -14.87 15.62
CA ASP A 33 -1.30 -14.09 16.53
C ASP A 33 -2.37 -14.92 17.26
N PHE A 34 -2.85 -16.02 16.65
CA PHE A 34 -3.71 -16.99 17.34
C PHE A 34 -2.95 -17.72 18.46
N THR A 35 -1.65 -17.93 18.28
CA THR A 35 -0.80 -18.62 19.26
C THR A 35 -0.48 -17.70 20.44
N ILE A 36 -0.14 -16.43 20.17
CA ILE A 36 0.17 -15.43 21.20
C ILE A 36 -1.08 -15.04 22.01
N SER A 37 -2.24 -14.93 21.37
CA SER A 37 -3.50 -14.57 22.05
C SER A 37 -3.92 -15.66 23.05
N ARG A 38 -3.86 -16.95 22.68
CA ARG A 38 -4.17 -18.07 23.59
C ARG A 38 -3.24 -18.15 24.79
N LEU A 39 -1.94 -17.92 24.61
CA LEU A 39 -0.98 -17.98 25.71
C LEU A 39 -1.17 -16.87 26.75
N LYS A 40 -1.73 -15.72 26.36
CA LYS A 40 -2.05 -14.62 27.30
C LYS A 40 -3.29 -14.89 28.14
N GLU A 41 -4.23 -15.68 27.63
CA GLU A 41 -5.45 -16.06 28.36
C GLU A 41 -5.20 -17.14 29.41
N GLU A 42 -4.27 -18.08 29.13
CA GLU A 42 -3.94 -19.18 30.06
C GLU A 42 -3.14 -18.74 31.31
N GLY A 43 -2.71 -17.47 31.39
CA GLY A 43 -1.89 -16.93 32.48
C GLY A 43 -2.58 -16.00 33.48
N LYS A 44 -3.85 -15.63 33.28
CA LYS A 44 -4.58 -14.71 34.17
C LYS A 44 -5.75 -15.41 34.86
N SER A 45 -5.49 -15.99 36.03
CA SER A 45 -6.55 -16.37 36.98
C SER A 45 -7.07 -15.13 37.71
N SER A 46 -8.04 -14.43 37.13
CA SER A 46 -8.89 -13.47 37.83
C SER A 46 -10.28 -13.52 37.23
N GLU A 47 -11.29 -13.60 38.10
CA GLU A 47 -12.70 -13.87 37.82
C GLU A 47 -13.32 -13.00 36.71
N PRO A 48 -14.38 -13.49 36.03
CA PRO A 48 -14.85 -12.92 34.78
C PRO A 48 -15.95 -11.88 35.01
N ASP A 49 -15.62 -10.60 34.84
CA ASP A 49 -16.64 -9.62 34.43
C ASP A 49 -16.86 -9.81 32.92
N HIS A 50 -17.85 -10.64 32.62
CA HIS A 50 -18.33 -10.97 31.28
C HIS A 50 -18.98 -9.75 30.60
N GLU A 51 -18.15 -8.87 30.04
CA GLU A 51 -18.45 -8.32 28.73
C GLU A 51 -17.51 -9.02 27.76
N GLU A 52 -18.01 -10.10 27.17
CA GLU A 52 -17.38 -10.78 26.04
C GLU A 52 -17.10 -9.71 24.98
N ASP A 53 -15.82 -9.34 24.83
CA ASP A 53 -15.34 -8.64 23.65
C ASP A 53 -15.49 -9.60 22.46
N GLU A 54 -16.73 -9.76 21.98
CA GLU A 54 -17.15 -10.55 20.79
C GLU A 54 -16.37 -10.15 19.51
N ASN A 55 -15.47 -9.18 19.62
CA ASN A 55 -14.64 -8.68 18.54
C ASN A 55 -13.23 -9.29 18.49
N VAL A 56 -12.85 -10.15 19.45
CA VAL A 56 -11.64 -10.98 19.35
C VAL A 56 -11.91 -12.11 18.35
N GLY A 57 -11.55 -11.90 17.09
CA GLY A 57 -11.19 -13.01 16.20
C GLY A 57 -12.08 -13.30 15.00
N LYS A 58 -13.07 -12.45 14.65
CA LYS A 58 -13.75 -12.61 13.36
C LYS A 58 -12.89 -12.09 12.22
N LEU A 59 -11.98 -12.95 11.79
CA LEU A 59 -11.10 -12.71 10.68
C LEU A 59 -11.86 -13.03 9.37
N VAL A 60 -12.04 -12.02 8.53
CA VAL A 60 -12.83 -12.11 7.29
C VAL A 60 -11.90 -12.00 6.09
N ARG A 61 -12.12 -12.79 5.04
CA ARG A 61 -11.30 -12.69 3.82
C ARG A 61 -11.37 -11.28 3.24
N ASP A 62 -10.22 -10.75 2.83
CA ASP A 62 -10.12 -9.48 2.12
C ASP A 62 -10.32 -9.69 0.62
N ASP A 63 -11.58 -9.63 0.18
CA ASP A 63 -11.95 -9.80 -1.24
C ASP A 63 -11.31 -8.75 -2.16
N GLU A 64 -11.07 -7.55 -1.67
CA GLU A 64 -10.43 -6.48 -2.44
C GLU A 64 -8.95 -6.78 -2.66
N PHE A 65 -8.23 -7.14 -1.59
CA PHE A 65 -6.85 -7.59 -1.69
C PHE A 65 -6.74 -8.77 -2.65
N TRP A 66 -7.62 -9.77 -2.49
CA TRP A 66 -7.63 -10.95 -3.35
C TRP A 66 -7.83 -10.59 -4.82
N ALA A 67 -8.81 -9.75 -5.16
CA ALA A 67 -9.08 -9.37 -6.54
C ALA A 67 -7.91 -8.62 -7.19
N ILE A 68 -7.20 -7.77 -6.44
CA ILE A 68 -6.01 -7.06 -6.90
C ILE A 68 -4.83 -8.02 -7.07
N ALA A 69 -4.58 -8.87 -6.07
CA ALA A 69 -3.50 -9.83 -6.09
C ALA A 69 -3.63 -10.81 -7.26
N GLN A 70 -4.82 -11.33 -7.54
CA GLN A 70 -5.04 -12.24 -8.67
C GLN A 70 -4.65 -11.58 -10.01
N LYS A 71 -4.96 -10.31 -10.20
CA LYS A 71 -4.56 -9.57 -11.40
C LYS A 71 -3.04 -9.40 -11.48
N LEU A 72 -2.42 -8.99 -10.37
CA LEU A 72 -0.97 -8.82 -10.32
C LEU A 72 -0.23 -10.15 -10.53
N LEU A 73 -0.69 -11.24 -9.91
CA LEU A 73 -0.13 -12.59 -10.08
C LEU A 73 -0.22 -13.08 -11.51
N ALA A 74 -1.36 -12.86 -12.18
CA ALA A 74 -1.53 -13.20 -13.58
C ALA A 74 -0.56 -12.40 -14.47
N LEU A 75 -0.37 -11.11 -14.17
CA LEU A 75 0.52 -10.22 -14.92
C LEU A 75 2.01 -10.58 -14.78
N VAL A 76 2.44 -11.07 -13.61
CA VAL A 76 3.81 -11.56 -13.41
C VAL A 76 4.00 -13.02 -13.87
N GLY A 77 2.97 -13.62 -14.47
CA GLY A 77 3.02 -15.00 -14.98
C GLY A 77 3.04 -16.08 -13.89
N ARG A 78 2.58 -15.75 -12.67
CA ARG A 78 2.55 -16.65 -11.51
C ARG A 78 1.16 -16.68 -10.85
N PRO A 79 0.07 -16.99 -11.60
CA PRO A 79 -1.30 -16.98 -11.06
C PRO A 79 -1.49 -17.88 -9.84
N ASP A 80 -0.65 -18.91 -9.73
CA ASP A 80 -0.69 -19.93 -8.71
C ASP A 80 0.37 -19.75 -7.59
N ALA A 81 1.05 -18.60 -7.51
CA ALA A 81 2.07 -18.41 -6.48
C ALA A 81 1.49 -18.52 -5.06
N THR A 82 2.27 -19.15 -4.20
CA THR A 82 2.05 -19.16 -2.75
C THR A 82 2.61 -17.91 -2.10
N HIS A 83 2.12 -17.57 -0.92
CA HIS A 83 2.64 -16.44 -0.16
C HIS A 83 4.12 -16.63 0.17
N ALA A 84 4.53 -17.84 0.56
CA ALA A 84 5.94 -18.17 0.80
C ALA A 84 6.84 -17.91 -0.43
N GLU A 85 6.40 -18.31 -1.64
CA GLU A 85 7.14 -18.04 -2.87
C GLU A 85 7.27 -16.54 -3.17
N MET A 86 6.21 -15.76 -2.93
CA MET A 86 6.22 -14.32 -3.19
C MET A 86 6.96 -13.52 -2.11
N SER A 87 6.92 -13.98 -0.86
CA SER A 87 7.63 -13.39 0.27
C SER A 87 9.13 -13.68 0.23
N ALA A 88 9.53 -14.84 -0.28
CA ALA A 88 10.94 -15.18 -0.50
C ALA A 88 11.64 -14.26 -1.52
N LEU A 89 10.87 -13.53 -2.34
CA LEU A 89 11.39 -12.49 -3.21
C LEU A 89 11.77 -11.21 -2.44
N GLY A 90 11.30 -11.05 -1.20
CA GLY A 90 11.62 -9.92 -0.34
C GLY A 90 11.10 -8.58 -0.88
N ARG A 91 11.84 -7.52 -0.57
CA ARG A 91 11.53 -6.13 -0.99
C ARG A 91 12.20 -5.84 -2.32
N ILE A 92 11.72 -6.46 -3.40
CA ILE A 92 12.26 -6.24 -4.76
C ILE A 92 11.24 -5.62 -5.72
N PHE A 93 10.00 -5.41 -5.26
CA PHE A 93 8.94 -4.88 -6.09
C PHE A 93 8.95 -3.36 -6.06
N TRP A 94 8.92 -2.75 -7.25
CA TRP A 94 8.72 -1.31 -7.40
C TRP A 94 7.42 -1.06 -8.15
N CYS A 95 6.60 -0.10 -7.72
CA CYS A 95 5.40 0.26 -8.48
C CYS A 95 5.77 0.97 -9.79
N GLY A 96 5.35 0.44 -10.94
CA GLY A 96 5.61 1.07 -12.24
C GLY A 96 4.61 2.16 -12.62
N ARG A 97 3.63 2.44 -11.75
CA ARG A 97 2.52 3.38 -11.97
C ARG A 97 2.65 4.70 -11.20
N CYS A 98 3.64 4.81 -10.32
CA CYS A 98 3.97 6.04 -9.62
C CYS A 98 5.41 6.01 -9.13
N ALA A 99 5.96 7.20 -8.89
CA ALA A 99 7.20 7.40 -8.14
C ALA A 99 7.07 7.06 -6.64
N ALA A 100 6.58 5.86 -6.30
CA ALA A 100 6.66 5.35 -4.94
C ALA A 100 8.16 5.24 -4.56
N PRO A 101 8.59 5.85 -3.45
CA PRO A 101 10.00 5.99 -3.13
C PRO A 101 10.67 4.70 -2.65
N LEU A 102 9.90 3.65 -2.34
CA LEU A 102 10.40 2.50 -1.60
C LEU A 102 10.14 1.18 -2.31
N ARG A 103 11.07 0.25 -2.11
CA ARG A 103 10.88 -1.17 -2.41
C ARG A 103 9.77 -1.75 -1.55
N LEU A 104 8.81 -2.39 -2.21
CA LEU A 104 7.66 -3.02 -1.60
C LEU A 104 7.90 -4.52 -1.51
N THR A 105 7.42 -5.12 -0.42
CA THR A 105 7.11 -6.55 -0.41
C THR A 105 5.93 -6.81 -1.33
N TRP A 106 5.68 -8.09 -1.64
CA TRP A 106 4.49 -8.49 -2.38
C TRP A 106 3.20 -7.92 -1.77
N ASP A 107 3.02 -8.09 -0.46
CA ASP A 107 1.80 -7.64 0.21
C ASP A 107 1.65 -6.12 0.18
N ASN A 108 2.76 -5.39 0.34
CA ASN A 108 2.75 -3.93 0.25
C ASN A 108 2.42 -3.46 -1.17
N LEU A 109 2.88 -4.16 -2.21
CA LEU A 109 2.49 -3.87 -3.59
C LEU A 109 0.98 -4.07 -3.79
N VAL A 110 0.41 -5.19 -3.33
CA VAL A 110 -1.03 -5.45 -3.47
C VAL A 110 -1.85 -4.40 -2.70
N ARG A 111 -1.46 -4.11 -1.45
CA ARG A 111 -2.12 -3.08 -0.62
C ARG A 111 -2.03 -1.69 -1.25
N HIS A 112 -0.90 -1.36 -1.85
CA HIS A 112 -0.70 -0.11 -2.59
C HIS A 112 -1.70 0.03 -3.74
N PHE A 113 -1.80 -0.98 -4.62
CA PHE A 113 -2.78 -0.97 -5.71
C PHE A 113 -4.24 -0.90 -5.20
N ALA A 114 -4.57 -1.63 -4.14
CA ALA A 114 -5.90 -1.57 -3.52
C ALA A 114 -6.20 -0.17 -2.94
N LYS A 115 -5.21 0.48 -2.31
CA LYS A 115 -5.32 1.84 -1.76
C LYS A 115 -5.56 2.87 -2.87
N GLU A 116 -4.80 2.80 -3.96
CA GLU A 116 -4.94 3.72 -5.10
C GLU A 116 -6.29 3.53 -5.81
N GLU A 117 -6.75 2.29 -5.96
CA GLU A 117 -8.07 2.01 -6.49
C GLU A 117 -9.19 2.60 -5.61
N ARG A 118 -9.09 2.46 -4.28
CA ARG A 118 -10.02 3.10 -3.33
C ARG A 118 -9.99 4.62 -3.44
N ARG A 119 -8.80 5.23 -3.50
CA ARG A 119 -8.63 6.68 -3.66
C ARG A 119 -9.32 7.17 -4.93
N TRP A 120 -9.11 6.50 -6.06
CA TRP A 120 -9.80 6.82 -7.31
C TRP A 120 -11.32 6.73 -7.17
N ARG A 121 -11.87 5.63 -6.65
CA ARG A 121 -13.34 5.50 -6.45
C ARG A 121 -13.90 6.59 -5.53
N ASN A 122 -13.19 6.93 -4.46
CA ASN A 122 -13.58 8.00 -3.55
C ASN A 122 -13.55 9.36 -4.24
N ALA A 123 -12.51 9.68 -5.02
CA ALA A 123 -12.42 10.90 -5.81
C ALA A 123 -13.62 11.01 -6.78
N GLN A 124 -13.92 9.95 -7.53
CA GLN A 124 -15.05 9.91 -8.46
C GLN A 124 -16.38 10.18 -7.74
N LYS A 125 -16.58 9.61 -6.54
CA LYS A 125 -17.76 9.86 -5.72
C LYS A 125 -17.85 11.33 -5.28
N GLN A 126 -16.75 11.91 -4.80
CA GLN A 126 -16.72 13.30 -4.33
C GLN A 126 -16.94 14.30 -5.47
N MET A 127 -16.34 14.07 -6.63
CA MET A 127 -16.52 14.90 -7.82
C MET A 127 -17.99 14.94 -8.26
N ARG A 128 -18.70 13.80 -8.21
CA ARG A 128 -20.14 13.71 -8.50
C ARG A 128 -20.99 14.45 -7.48
N LEU A 129 -20.67 14.32 -6.18
CA LEU A 129 -21.45 14.93 -5.09
C LEU A 129 -21.30 16.45 -5.01
N ARG A 130 -20.08 16.96 -5.15
CA ARG A 130 -19.77 18.37 -4.88
C ARG A 130 -19.77 19.27 -6.13
N ARG A 131 -20.15 18.74 -7.29
CA ARG A 131 -20.09 19.43 -8.59
C ARG A 131 -18.73 20.11 -8.82
N HIS A 132 -17.65 19.43 -8.46
CA HIS A 132 -16.28 19.89 -8.74
C HIS A 132 -15.98 19.73 -10.24
N GLY A 133 -16.71 20.43 -11.10
CA GLY A 133 -16.71 20.24 -12.55
C GLY A 133 -15.40 20.54 -13.27
N GLN A 134 -14.37 20.97 -12.53
CA GLN A 134 -13.03 21.25 -13.05
C GLN A 134 -11.93 20.36 -12.45
N LEU A 135 -12.22 19.57 -11.41
CA LEU A 135 -11.23 18.65 -10.88
C LEU A 135 -11.17 17.42 -11.78
N VAL A 136 -9.95 16.97 -12.06
CA VAL A 136 -9.67 15.69 -12.72
C VAL A 136 -9.02 14.78 -11.69
N TYR A 137 -9.36 13.50 -11.70
CA TYR A 137 -8.66 12.48 -10.91
C TYR A 137 -8.59 11.20 -11.74
N ASN A 138 -7.49 11.01 -12.45
CA ASN A 138 -7.26 9.87 -13.31
C ASN A 138 -7.03 8.59 -12.50
N ARG A 139 -7.31 7.45 -13.15
CA ARG A 139 -7.04 6.13 -12.58
C ARG A 139 -5.64 5.66 -13.03
N THR A 140 -4.62 5.98 -12.26
CA THR A 140 -3.21 5.66 -12.61
C THR A 140 -2.84 4.20 -12.35
N HIS A 141 -3.54 3.54 -11.43
CA HIS A 141 -3.27 2.15 -11.01
C HIS A 141 -4.30 1.14 -11.57
N GLY A 142 -4.96 1.49 -12.68
CA GLY A 142 -5.90 0.60 -13.35
C GLY A 142 -5.21 -0.56 -14.07
N PHE A 143 -5.96 -1.63 -14.34
CA PHE A 143 -5.50 -2.86 -15.00
C PHE A 143 -5.92 -2.95 -16.47
N GLU A 144 -6.25 -1.81 -17.08
CA GLU A 144 -6.71 -1.77 -18.46
C GLU A 144 -5.59 -2.18 -19.44
N PRO A 145 -5.91 -3.01 -20.45
CA PRO A 145 -4.95 -3.39 -21.47
C PRO A 145 -4.52 -2.16 -22.28
N GLY A 146 -3.22 -2.07 -22.60
CA GLY A 146 -2.68 -1.02 -23.47
C GLY A 146 -1.99 0.14 -22.76
N SER A 147 -1.92 0.14 -21.43
CA SER A 147 -1.07 1.12 -20.74
C SER A 147 0.42 0.81 -20.98
N PRO A 148 1.22 1.77 -21.47
CA PRO A 148 2.62 1.53 -21.86
C PRO A 148 3.54 1.36 -20.64
N THR A 149 3.16 1.90 -19.48
CA THR A 149 3.95 1.70 -18.27
C THR A 149 3.70 0.31 -17.68
N PRO A 150 4.71 -0.37 -17.12
CA PRO A 150 4.51 -1.63 -16.44
C PRO A 150 3.81 -1.42 -15.10
N PHE A 151 3.22 -2.49 -14.57
CA PHE A 151 2.53 -2.45 -13.28
C PHE A 151 3.51 -2.42 -12.11
N ALA A 152 4.53 -3.26 -12.20
CA ALA A 152 5.61 -3.32 -11.25
C ALA A 152 6.89 -3.72 -11.97
N TYR A 153 8.02 -3.26 -11.42
CA TYR A 153 9.34 -3.73 -11.77
C TYR A 153 9.81 -4.70 -10.68
N ILE A 154 10.58 -5.70 -11.09
CA ILE A 154 11.38 -6.53 -10.20
C ILE A 154 12.82 -6.09 -10.41
N LEU A 155 13.39 -5.39 -9.44
CA LEU A 155 14.77 -4.90 -9.53
C LEU A 155 15.74 -5.91 -8.94
N ALA A 156 16.94 -6.01 -9.51
CA ALA A 156 18.04 -6.71 -8.87
C ALA A 156 18.45 -5.97 -7.58
N VAL A 157 18.86 -6.70 -6.55
CA VAL A 157 19.18 -6.14 -5.22
C VAL A 157 20.13 -4.95 -5.33
N LYS A 158 21.18 -5.04 -6.14
CA LYS A 158 22.18 -3.98 -6.31
C LYS A 158 21.62 -2.70 -6.97
N GLU A 159 20.87 -2.85 -8.07
CA GLU A 159 20.18 -1.72 -8.72
C GLU A 159 19.15 -1.06 -7.79
N SER A 160 18.65 -1.84 -6.83
CA SER A 160 17.66 -1.40 -5.86
C SER A 160 18.27 -0.66 -4.67
N GLU A 161 19.50 -1.02 -4.26
CA GLU A 161 20.25 -0.33 -3.20
C GLU A 161 20.73 1.05 -3.67
N ASP A 162 21.32 1.11 -4.87
CA ASP A 162 21.81 2.36 -5.46
C ASP A 162 20.69 3.43 -5.52
N ARG A 163 19.46 3.01 -5.85
CA ARG A 163 18.31 3.90 -5.98
C ARG A 163 17.67 4.29 -4.64
N GLU A 164 17.80 3.47 -3.60
CA GLU A 164 17.31 3.82 -2.27
C GLU A 164 18.22 4.82 -1.57
N ASP A 165 19.54 4.71 -1.76
CA ASP A 165 20.50 5.65 -1.20
C ASP A 165 20.34 7.05 -1.81
N GLU A 166 20.05 7.16 -3.12
CA GLU A 166 19.67 8.41 -3.77
C GLU A 166 18.44 9.06 -3.08
N VAL A 167 17.36 8.29 -2.90
CA VAL A 167 16.11 8.80 -2.30
C VAL A 167 16.29 9.22 -0.84
N ARG A 168 17.08 8.47 -0.06
CA ARG A 168 17.26 8.70 1.38
C ARG A 168 18.14 9.92 1.69
N MET A 169 19.10 10.25 0.82
CA MET A 169 20.00 11.39 1.06
C MET A 169 19.40 12.75 0.66
N GLU A 170 18.38 12.79 -0.20
CA GLU A 170 17.96 14.04 -0.87
C GLU A 170 16.54 14.53 -0.50
N SER A 171 15.76 13.74 0.24
CA SER A 171 14.35 14.05 0.52
C SER A 171 14.15 14.90 1.79
N THR A 172 14.43 16.20 1.76
CA THR A 172 14.26 17.07 2.94
C THR A 172 12.85 17.66 3.12
N LEU A 173 12.00 17.65 2.08
CA LEU A 173 10.69 18.31 2.12
C LEU A 173 9.57 17.38 1.66
N CYS A 174 8.48 17.36 2.41
CA CYS A 174 7.23 16.71 2.02
C CYS A 174 6.30 17.76 1.41
N MET A 175 5.66 17.42 0.29
CA MET A 175 4.69 18.27 -0.38
C MET A 175 3.32 17.60 -0.43
N GLN A 176 2.27 18.35 -0.12
CA GLN A 176 0.89 17.90 -0.18
C GLN A 176 0.21 18.39 -1.46
N CYS A 177 -0.55 17.50 -2.11
CA CYS A 177 -1.42 17.87 -3.23
C CYS A 177 -2.72 18.52 -2.74
N MET A 178 -2.91 19.80 -3.05
CA MET A 178 -4.11 20.56 -2.66
C MET A 178 -5.35 20.14 -3.45
N MET A 179 -5.19 19.56 -4.63
CA MET A 179 -6.32 19.06 -5.44
C MET A 179 -6.88 17.76 -4.86
N CYS A 180 -6.02 16.85 -4.42
CA CYS A 180 -6.40 15.64 -3.68
C CYS A 180 -7.07 16.01 -2.34
N GLU A 181 -6.52 17.00 -1.62
CA GLU A 181 -7.10 17.46 -0.37
C GLU A 181 -8.55 17.95 -0.51
N ARG A 182 -8.86 18.70 -1.58
CA ARG A 182 -10.24 19.13 -1.88
C ARG A 182 -11.21 17.97 -2.09
N LEU A 183 -10.68 16.80 -2.48
CA LEU A 183 -11.42 15.54 -2.63
C LEU A 183 -11.41 14.69 -1.34
N GLY A 184 -10.86 15.20 -0.23
CA GLY A 184 -10.71 14.47 1.03
C GLY A 184 -9.68 13.35 0.96
N ILE A 185 -8.69 13.46 0.07
CA ILE A 185 -7.61 12.48 -0.10
C ILE A 185 -6.31 13.11 0.39
N LYS A 186 -5.72 12.51 1.44
CA LYS A 186 -4.36 12.85 1.87
C LYS A 186 -3.37 12.24 0.89
N ALA A 187 -2.69 13.09 0.12
CA ALA A 187 -1.66 12.71 -0.86
C ALA A 187 -0.42 13.58 -0.64
N VAL A 188 0.61 12.96 -0.07
CA VAL A 188 1.88 13.60 0.33
C VAL A 188 3.01 12.87 -0.38
N TYR A 189 3.97 13.63 -0.89
CA TYR A 189 5.10 13.12 -1.67
C TYR A 189 6.38 13.80 -1.24
N ALA A 190 7.50 13.08 -1.33
CA ALA A 190 8.81 13.70 -1.21
C ALA A 190 9.05 14.66 -2.39
N HIS A 191 9.70 15.78 -2.12
CA HIS A 191 10.13 16.74 -3.12
C HIS A 191 11.65 16.87 -3.06
N LEU A 192 12.28 16.35 -4.11
CA LEU A 192 13.67 16.59 -4.44
C LEU A 192 13.80 17.96 -5.12
N ASP A 193 14.98 18.57 -5.04
CA ASP A 193 15.26 19.85 -5.68
C ASP A 193 14.85 19.76 -7.18
N PRO A 194 14.00 20.69 -7.69
CA PRO A 194 13.52 20.65 -9.07
C PRO A 194 14.65 20.64 -10.12
N ASP A 195 15.85 21.08 -9.77
CA ASP A 195 16.99 21.11 -10.69
C ASP A 195 17.71 19.75 -10.85
N GLU A 196 17.51 18.79 -9.94
CA GLU A 196 18.29 17.53 -9.87
C GLU A 196 17.58 16.27 -10.37
N GLY A 197 16.27 16.34 -10.68
CA GLY A 197 15.60 15.25 -11.40
C GLY A 197 14.25 14.86 -10.82
N GLY A 198 13.20 15.45 -11.38
CA GLY A 198 11.84 14.93 -11.31
C GLY A 198 11.25 14.85 -9.91
N SER A 199 10.38 15.79 -9.56
CA SER A 199 9.67 15.72 -8.28
C SER A 199 8.44 14.79 -8.33
N ALA A 200 8.33 13.86 -7.38
CA ALA A 200 7.19 12.94 -7.26
C ALA A 200 5.83 13.67 -7.13
N ILE A 201 5.78 14.85 -6.49
CA ILE A 201 4.57 15.66 -6.47
C ILE A 201 4.23 16.21 -7.87
N LEU A 202 5.21 16.57 -8.68
CA LEU A 202 4.99 17.06 -10.04
C LEU A 202 4.51 15.95 -10.97
N GLU A 203 5.12 14.76 -10.89
CA GLU A 203 4.65 13.56 -11.60
C GLU A 203 3.21 13.23 -11.22
N HIS A 204 2.90 13.22 -9.91
CA HIS A 204 1.55 13.02 -9.42
C HIS A 204 0.54 14.02 -10.01
N LEU A 205 0.87 15.31 -10.03
CA LEU A 205 -0.01 16.35 -10.58
C LEU A 205 -0.22 16.16 -12.09
N GLY A 206 0.80 15.72 -12.83
CA GLY A 206 0.69 15.35 -14.23
C GLY A 206 -0.24 14.15 -14.43
N ASP A 207 0.07 13.04 -13.79
CA ASP A 207 -0.60 11.76 -14.04
C ASP A 207 -2.01 11.69 -13.47
N VAL A 208 -2.24 12.24 -12.27
CA VAL A 208 -3.53 12.17 -11.59
C VAL A 208 -4.43 13.34 -11.98
N HIS A 209 -3.88 14.53 -12.16
CA HIS A 209 -4.65 15.76 -12.35
C HIS A 209 -4.54 16.38 -13.75
N ASN A 210 -3.78 15.78 -14.68
CA ASN A 210 -3.52 16.30 -16.04
C ASN A 210 -2.91 17.72 -16.04
N LEU A 211 -2.09 18.06 -15.04
CA LEU A 211 -1.43 19.36 -14.99
C LEU A 211 -0.09 19.32 -15.70
N THR A 212 0.07 20.17 -16.72
CA THR A 212 1.35 20.41 -17.40
C THR A 212 2.19 21.48 -16.71
N THR A 213 1.58 22.31 -15.86
CA THR A 213 2.26 23.35 -15.09
C THR A 213 1.72 23.38 -13.67
N ALA A 214 2.58 23.06 -12.72
CA ALA A 214 2.27 23.08 -11.30
C ALA A 214 2.66 24.42 -10.66
N ILE A 215 1.85 24.94 -9.74
CA ILE A 215 2.11 26.21 -9.04
C ILE A 215 2.04 25.93 -7.54
N MET A 216 3.13 26.20 -6.83
CA MET A 216 3.20 26.08 -5.37
C MET A 216 2.22 27.07 -4.70
N GLY A 217 1.52 26.64 -3.66
CA GLY A 217 0.45 27.38 -2.99
C GLY A 217 -0.92 27.30 -3.69
N GLN A 218 -0.99 26.75 -4.91
CA GLN A 218 -2.25 26.55 -5.63
C GLN A 218 -2.55 25.08 -5.90
N HIS A 219 -1.57 24.34 -6.42
CA HIS A 219 -1.70 22.92 -6.77
C HIS A 219 -1.09 22.02 -5.69
N PHE A 220 -0.01 22.48 -5.06
CA PHE A 220 0.68 21.78 -3.99
C PHE A 220 1.29 22.76 -3.00
N CYS A 221 1.52 22.34 -1.76
CA CYS A 221 2.14 23.15 -0.72
C CYS A 221 3.08 22.29 0.14
N LEU A 222 3.91 22.94 0.96
CA LEU A 222 4.69 22.24 1.98
C LEU A 222 3.72 21.51 2.93
N TYR A 223 4.03 20.25 3.18
CA TYR A 223 3.37 19.46 4.20
C TYR A 223 4.16 19.64 5.50
N GLU A 224 3.59 20.39 6.43
CA GLU A 224 4.16 20.52 7.76
C GLU A 224 4.01 19.17 8.47
N LEU A 225 5.13 18.48 8.67
CA LEU A 225 5.17 17.31 9.53
C LEU A 225 4.93 17.82 10.95
N ASP A 226 3.75 17.56 11.51
CA ASP A 226 3.54 17.68 12.95
C ASP A 226 4.48 16.67 13.63
N LEU A 227 5.69 17.10 13.96
CA LEU A 227 6.74 16.28 14.57
C LEU A 227 6.34 15.70 15.95
N ASP A 228 5.22 16.17 16.50
CA ASP A 228 4.64 15.68 17.75
C ASP A 228 3.75 14.44 17.57
N HIS A 229 3.42 14.05 16.33
CA HIS A 229 2.70 12.82 16.01
C HIS A 229 3.62 11.90 15.19
N ALA A 230 3.67 10.62 15.56
CA ALA A 230 4.51 9.60 14.96
C ALA A 230 4.54 9.67 13.42
N ASP A 231 5.70 9.27 12.88
CA ASP A 231 6.14 9.45 11.51
C ASP A 231 5.00 9.33 10.47
N PRO A 232 4.68 10.37 9.69
CA PRO A 232 3.59 10.32 8.71
C PRO A 232 3.77 9.22 7.65
N TRP A 233 4.99 8.69 7.52
CA TRP A 233 5.28 7.53 6.69
C TRP A 233 4.85 6.21 7.32
N GLU A 234 4.80 6.09 8.66
CA GLU A 234 4.40 4.88 9.39
C GLU A 234 2.88 4.64 9.28
N ASP A 235 2.04 5.67 9.44
CA ASP A 235 0.59 5.53 9.20
C ASP A 235 0.25 5.35 7.70
N HIS A 236 1.19 5.66 6.81
CA HIS A 236 1.06 5.45 5.37
C HIS A 236 1.61 4.10 4.88
N TRP A 237 2.48 3.48 5.67
CA TRP A 237 3.14 2.19 5.48
C TRP A 237 3.51 1.63 6.85
N ASN A 238 2.58 0.96 7.55
CA ASN A 238 2.95 0.22 8.77
C ASN A 238 4.00 -0.82 8.37
N PHE A 239 5.26 -0.46 8.62
CA PHE A 239 6.42 -1.33 8.59
C PHE A 239 6.39 -2.05 9.93
N ASP A 240 5.96 -3.31 9.92
CA ASP A 240 6.42 -4.24 10.95
C ASP A 240 7.92 -4.43 10.71
N SER A 241 8.72 -3.52 11.25
CA SER A 241 10.18 -3.57 11.27
C SER A 241 10.64 -4.50 12.39
N GLU A 242 10.14 -5.74 12.40
CA GLU A 242 10.72 -6.82 13.20
C GLU A 242 10.65 -8.13 12.41
N SER A 243 11.68 -8.41 11.62
CA SER A 243 12.34 -9.73 11.51
C SER A 243 13.45 -9.69 10.46
N ASP A 244 14.62 -9.22 10.87
CA ASP A 244 15.85 -9.65 10.22
C ASP A 244 16.15 -11.08 10.70
N TYR A 245 15.87 -12.05 9.83
CA TYR A 245 16.50 -13.39 9.82
C TYR A 245 16.80 -13.80 8.38
#